data_AF-A0A8T4NKF0-F1
#
_entry.id   AF-A0A8T4NKF0-F1
#
_cell.length_a   1.000
_cell.length_b   1.000
_cell.length_c   1.000
_cell.angle_alpha   90.00
_cell.angle_beta   90.00
_cell.angle_gamma   90.00
#
_symmetry.space_group_name_H-M   'P 1'
#
loop_
_entity.id
_entity.type
_entity.pdbx_description
1 polymer ?
#
loop_
_entity_poly.entity_id
_entity_poly.type
_entity_poly.pdbx_seq_one_letter_code
_entity_poly.pdbx_strand_id
1 'polypeptide(L)' 'MMQFVKQVAGDLLDRKLGDGFNVIMNNLSAAGQVIPHAHIHVIPRKEGDGLRCL' A
#
# COMPACT_ATOMS: atom_id res chain seq x y z
N MET A 1 -3.06 1.33 14.56
CA MET A 1 -3.16 1.54 13.09
C MET A 1 -1.91 1.03 12.36
N MET A 2 -0.73 1.62 12.54
CA MET A 2 0.49 1.19 11.84
C MET A 2 0.95 -0.24 12.17
N GLN A 3 0.70 -0.72 13.40
CA GLN A 3 0.96 -2.11 13.75
C GLN A 3 0.15 -3.11 12.88
N PHE A 4 -1.12 -2.79 12.61
CA PHE A 4 -1.97 -3.62 11.76
C PHE A 4 -1.52 -3.59 10.30
N VAL A 5 -1.12 -2.40 9.79
CA VAL A 5 -0.52 -2.26 8.46
C VAL A 5 0.74 -3.13 8.33
N LYS A 6 1.62 -3.09 9.34
CA LYS A 6 2.83 -3.91 9.38
C LYS A 6 2.51 -5.41 9.34
N GLN A 7 1.50 -5.85 10.10
CA GLN A 7 1.06 -7.25 10.09
C GLN A 7 0.57 -7.68 8.71
N VAL A 8 -0.36 -6.92 8.11
CA VAL A 8 -0.89 -7.22 6.78
C VAL A 8 0.23 -7.23 5.73
N ALA A 9 1.15 -6.26 5.79
CA ALA A 9 2.28 -6.21 4.87
C ALA A 9 3.24 -7.41 5.05
N GLY A 10 3.51 -7.83 6.28
CA GLY A 10 4.29 -9.04 6.57
C GLY A 10 3.66 -10.29 5.96
N ASP A 11 2.36 -10.50 6.19
CA ASP A 11 1.63 -11.65 5.65
C ASP A 11 1.66 -11.67 4.10
N LEU A 12 1.63 -10.51 3.45
CA LEU A 12 1.72 -10.39 1.99
C LEU A 12 3.11 -10.79 1.47
N LEU A 13 4.18 -10.42 2.18
CA LEU A 13 5.55 -10.78 1.83
C LEU A 13 5.85 -12.26 2.12
N ASP A 14 5.37 -12.81 3.24
CA ASP A 14 5.52 -14.22 3.59
C ASP A 14 4.87 -15.13 2.52
N ARG A 15 3.78 -14.65 1.92
CA ARG A 15 3.10 -15.29 0.78
C ARG A 15 3.77 -15.04 -0.57
N LYS A 16 4.93 -14.37 -0.59
CA LYS A 16 5.72 -14.04 -1.80
C LYS A 16 4.93 -13.27 -2.86
N LEU A 17 4.02 -12.39 -2.44
CA LEU A 17 3.23 -11.55 -3.35
C LEU A 17 4.01 -10.33 -3.86
N GLY A 18 5.12 -9.98 -3.20
CA GLY A 18 6.05 -8.94 -3.62
C GLY A 18 7.39 -9.06 -2.88
N ASP A 19 8.37 -8.29 -3.35
CA ASP A 19 9.70 -8.13 -2.76
C ASP A 19 9.75 -6.94 -1.79
N GLY A 20 8.74 -6.07 -1.86
CA GLY A 20 8.50 -4.94 -0.96
C GLY A 20 7.03 -4.52 -1.01
N PHE A 21 6.67 -3.41 -0.37
CA PHE A 21 5.31 -2.88 -0.41
C PHE A 21 5.27 -1.37 -0.20
N ASN A 22 4.22 -0.74 -0.71
CA ASN A 22 3.91 0.67 -0.48
C ASN A 22 2.74 0.80 0.49
N VAL A 23 2.78 1.85 1.31
CA VAL A 23 1.68 2.25 2.18
C VAL A 23 1.24 3.64 1.77
N ILE A 24 -0.01 3.78 1.29
CA ILE A 24 -0.53 5.05 0.75
C ILE A 24 -1.88 5.35 1.39
N MET A 25 -2.14 6.62 1.70
CA MET A 25 -3.44 7.12 2.13
C MET A 25 -3.73 8.43 1.40
N ASN A 26 -4.72 8.40 0.52
CA ASN A 26 -5.16 9.60 -0.19
C ASN A 26 -6.21 10.32 0.66
N ASN A 27 -6.00 11.62 0.91
CA ASN A 27 -6.88 12.43 1.74
C ASN A 27 -7.46 13.56 0.89
N LEU A 28 -8.79 13.55 0.74
CA LEU A 28 -9.56 14.45 -0.11
C LEU A 28 -9.31 14.24 -1.62
N SER A 29 -10.20 14.80 -2.44
CA SER A 29 -10.22 14.60 -3.89
C SER A 29 -8.92 15.06 -4.58
N ALA A 30 -8.30 16.14 -4.10
CA ALA A 30 -7.05 16.65 -4.66
C ALA A 30 -5.87 15.66 -4.55
N ALA A 31 -5.88 14.81 -3.52
CA ALA A 31 -4.90 13.73 -3.36
C ALA A 31 -5.34 12.42 -4.06
N GLY A 32 -6.44 12.42 -4.81
CA GLY A 32 -6.95 11.23 -5.50
C GLY A 32 -7.84 10.32 -4.65
N GLN A 33 -8.43 10.80 -3.55
CA GLN A 33 -9.42 10.03 -2.79
C GLN A 33 -10.76 9.98 -3.55
N VAL A 34 -11.22 8.78 -3.91
CA VAL A 34 -12.50 8.57 -4.61
C VAL A 34 -13.63 8.23 -3.65
N ILE A 35 -13.35 7.44 -2.61
CA ILE A 35 -14.33 7.04 -1.60
C ILE A 35 -14.11 7.88 -0.33
N PRO A 36 -15.10 8.65 0.16
CA PRO A 36 -14.98 9.54 1.31
C PRO A 36 -15.04 8.78 2.65
N HIS A 37 -14.23 7.73 2.77
CA HIS A 37 -13.95 6.98 3.99
C HIS A 37 -12.43 6.84 4.10
N ALA A 38 -11.85 7.09 5.27
CA ALA A 38 -10.43 6.91 5.50
C ALA A 38 -10.02 5.44 5.30
N HIS A 39 -9.11 5.18 4.37
CA HIS A 39 -8.57 3.85 4.11
C HIS A 39 -7.09 3.93 3.75
N ILE A 40 -6.36 2.86 4.05
CA ILE A 40 -4.94 2.73 3.76
C ILE A 40 -4.79 1.66 2.69
N HIS A 41 -4.08 1.99 1.61
CA HIS A 41 -3.64 1.02 0.63
C HIS A 41 -2.34 0.38 1.13
N VAL A 42 -2.29 -0.95 1.13
CA VAL A 42 -1.07 -1.75 1.28
C VAL A 42 -0.86 -2.49 -0.03
N ILE A 43 0.15 -2.08 -0.79
CA ILE A 43 0.34 -2.52 -2.18
C ILE A 43 1.67 -3.28 -2.28
N PRO A 44 1.67 -4.62 -2.40
CA PRO A 44 2.88 -5.40 -2.69
C PRO A 44 3.50 -4.95 -4.01
N ARG A 45 4.83 -4.87 -4.03
CA ARG A 45 5.63 -4.43 -5.18
C ARG A 45 6.65 -5.50 -5.54
N LYS A 46 6.98 -5.62 -6.82
CA LYS A 46 8.03 -6.51 -7.29
C LYS A 46 9.17 -5.71 -7.88
N GLU A 47 10.39 -6.21 -7.74
CA GLU A 47 11.53 -5.59 -8.40
C GLU A 47 11.28 -5.53 -9.93
N GLY A 48 11.46 -4.35 -10.51
CA GLY A 48 11.25 -4.14 -11.94
C GLY A 48 9.80 -4.06 -12.43
N ASP A 49 8.80 -3.93 -11.55
CA ASP A 49 7.38 -3.81 -11.96
C ASP A 49 7.02 -2.49 -12.69
N GLY A 50 8.01 -1.63 -12.95
CA GLY A 50 7.88 -0.42 -13.76
C GLY A 50 7.17 0.76 -13.08
N LEU A 51 6.66 0.57 -11.86
CA LEU A 51 5.95 1.61 -11.12
C LEU A 51 6.94 2.38 -10.23
N ARG A 52 7.24 3.62 -10.59
CA ARG A 52 7.93 4.54 -9.67
C ARG A 52 6.88 5.21 -8.78
N CYS A 53 7.00 5.03 -7.47
CA CYS A 53 6.28 5.94 -6.57
C CYS A 53 6.91 7.32 -6.71
N LEU A 54 6.09 8.30 -7.09
CA LEU A 54 6.41 9.72 -6.95
C LEU A 54 6.39 10.11 -5.47
#